data_AF-A0A4Q2A4L3-F1
#
_entry.id   AF-A0A4Q2A4L3-F1
#
_cell.length_a   1.000
_cell.length_b   1.000
_cell.length_c   1.000
_cell.angle_alpha   90.00
_cell.angle_beta   90.00
_cell.angle_gamma   90.00
#
_symmetry.space_group_name_H-M   'P 1'
#
loop_
_entity.id
_entity.type
_entity.pdbx_description
1 polymer ?
#
loop_
_entity_poly.entity_id
_entity_poly.type
_entity_poly.pdbx_seq_one_letter_code
_entity_poly.pdbx_strand_id
1 'polypeptide(L)'
;MLIREQGRLIKVLRVEPPTQPPTRGRRREHVLGTFRADGPIPAALLDGLSRDERKALAGWLAVYRESQRRTDARTTLATAPTHLESLVSALEVAADTLSAAEADQMWVQLQAIARTLKRAGHPRPRAARRPPAPLPGQQDFFDECDEFEQLAEE
;
A
#
# COMPACT_ATOMS: atom_id res chain seq x y z
N MET A 1 -7.07 -30.35 4.35
CA MET A 1 -7.95 -29.38 3.64
C MET A 1 -7.13 -28.59 2.64
N LEU A 2 -7.71 -28.22 1.51
CA LEU A 2 -7.11 -27.35 0.50
C LEU A 2 -8.04 -26.14 0.28
N ILE A 3 -7.47 -24.94 0.14
CA ILE A 3 -8.22 -23.72 -0.19
C ILE A 3 -7.61 -23.15 -1.47
N ARG A 4 -8.46 -22.83 -2.45
CA ARG A 4 -8.04 -22.26 -3.74
C ARG A 4 -8.73 -20.92 -3.96
N GLU A 5 -7.95 -19.94 -4.39
CA GLU A 5 -8.44 -18.64 -4.82
C GLU A 5 -8.67 -18.64 -6.34
N GLN A 6 -9.84 -18.17 -6.77
CA GLN A 6 -10.23 -18.00 -8.17
C GLN A 6 -10.78 -16.58 -8.35
N GLY A 7 -9.87 -15.62 -8.49
CA GLY A 7 -10.19 -14.21 -8.36
C GLY A 7 -10.84 -13.95 -6.99
N ARG A 8 -12.03 -13.35 -6.97
CA ARG A 8 -12.77 -13.10 -5.71
C ARG A 8 -13.51 -14.31 -5.14
N LEU A 9 -13.46 -15.46 -5.80
CA LEU A 9 -14.14 -16.68 -5.35
C LEU A 9 -13.13 -17.61 -4.64
N ILE A 10 -13.47 -18.02 -3.42
CA ILE A 10 -12.69 -18.95 -2.62
C ILE A 10 -13.38 -20.31 -2.67
N LYS A 11 -12.63 -21.35 -3.04
CA LYS A 11 -13.08 -22.74 -3.05
C LYS A 11 -12.42 -23.50 -1.90
N VAL A 12 -13.23 -24.18 -1.10
CA VAL A 12 -12.76 -25.02 0.00
C VAL A 12 -12.93 -26.49 -0.39
N LEU A 13 -11.86 -27.26 -0.30
CA LEU A 13 -11.83 -28.67 -0.66
C LEU A 13 -11.37 -29.51 0.53
N ARG A 14 -12.09 -30.60 0.81
CA ARG A 14 -11.60 -31.70 1.62
C ARG A 14 -10.75 -32.59 0.74
N VAL A 15 -9.64 -33.04 1.29
CA VAL A 15 -8.79 -34.00 0.58
C VAL A 15 -8.74 -35.28 1.38
N GLU A 16 -9.26 -36.33 0.80
CA GLU A 16 -9.31 -37.64 1.45
C GLU A 16 -7.97 -38.36 1.27
N PRO A 17 -7.47 -39.02 2.34
CA PRO A 17 -6.30 -39.87 2.22
C PRO A 17 -6.61 -41.05 1.28
N PRO A 18 -5.67 -41.47 0.43
CA PRO A 18 -5.89 -42.58 -0.48
C PRO A 18 -6.19 -43.86 0.31
N THR A 19 -7.32 -44.49 0.02
CA THR A 19 -7.78 -45.74 0.67
C THR A 19 -7.02 -46.97 0.15
N GLN A 20 -6.20 -46.84 -0.89
CA GLN A 20 -5.44 -47.92 -1.52
C GLN A 20 -3.93 -47.59 -1.57
N PRO A 21 -3.05 -48.62 -1.58
CA PRO A 21 -1.60 -48.46 -1.57
C PRO A 21 -1.09 -47.60 -2.75
N PRO A 22 0.10 -46.97 -2.59
CA PRO A 22 0.56 -45.80 -3.37
C PRO A 22 0.83 -46.07 -4.87
N THR A 23 0.63 -47.29 -5.36
CA THR A 23 0.87 -47.66 -6.77
C THR A 23 -0.26 -47.28 -7.72
N ARG A 24 -1.48 -46.91 -7.24
CA ARG A 24 -2.59 -46.53 -8.15
C ARG A 24 -3.66 -45.58 -7.60
N GLY A 25 -3.57 -45.12 -6.35
CA GLY A 25 -4.60 -44.28 -5.72
C GLY A 25 -4.44 -42.79 -6.01
N ARG A 26 -5.21 -42.21 -6.94
CA ARG A 26 -5.31 -40.74 -7.09
C ARG A 26 -5.97 -40.15 -5.84
N ARG A 27 -5.33 -39.15 -5.24
CA ARG A 27 -5.87 -38.36 -4.13
C ARG A 27 -7.24 -37.79 -4.53
N ARG A 28 -8.30 -38.09 -3.77
CA ARG A 28 -9.67 -37.61 -4.05
C ARG A 28 -9.88 -36.27 -3.36
N GLU A 29 -10.28 -35.27 -4.14
CA GLU A 29 -10.61 -33.93 -3.65
C GLU A 29 -12.13 -33.73 -3.75
N HIS A 30 -12.79 -33.45 -2.63
CA HIS A 30 -14.21 -33.14 -2.57
C HIS A 30 -14.38 -31.65 -2.28
N VAL A 31 -15.07 -30.93 -3.17
CA VAL A 31 -15.40 -29.52 -2.94
C VAL A 31 -16.46 -29.45 -1.85
N LEU A 32 -16.14 -28.81 -0.73
CA LEU A 32 -17.08 -28.61 0.38
C LEU A 32 -17.96 -27.38 0.17
N GLY A 33 -17.45 -26.39 -0.55
CA GLY A 33 -18.22 -25.20 -0.87
C GLY A 33 -17.37 -24.08 -1.47
N THR A 34 -18.07 -23.05 -1.92
CA THR A 34 -17.45 -21.87 -2.52
C THR A 34 -18.10 -20.61 -1.98
N PHE A 35 -17.32 -19.58 -1.70
CA PHE A 35 -17.82 -18.31 -1.21
C PHE A 35 -16.99 -17.15 -1.73
N ARG A 36 -17.53 -15.93 -1.65
CA ARG A 36 -16.82 -14.73 -2.06
C ARG A 36 -15.95 -14.21 -0.94
N ALA A 37 -14.77 -13.70 -1.26
CA ALA A 37 -13.82 -13.17 -0.29
C ALA A 37 -14.37 -12.02 0.58
N ASP A 38 -15.25 -11.21 0.00
CA ASP A 38 -15.95 -10.08 0.60
C ASP A 38 -17.35 -10.43 1.14
N GLY A 39 -17.82 -11.67 0.91
CA GLY A 39 -19.14 -12.13 1.30
C GLY A 39 -19.15 -12.94 2.60
N PRO A 40 -20.34 -13.17 3.18
CA PRO A 40 -20.49 -14.09 4.30
C PRO A 40 -20.13 -15.53 3.86
N ILE A 41 -19.52 -16.28 4.77
CA ILE A 41 -19.25 -17.70 4.55
C ILE A 41 -20.59 -18.45 4.70
N PRO A 42 -21.01 -19.28 3.72
CA PRO A 42 -22.24 -20.03 3.82
C PRO A 42 -22.27 -20.93 5.06
N ALA A 43 -23.35 -20.88 5.84
CA ALA A 43 -23.50 -21.70 7.05
C ALA A 43 -23.37 -23.20 6.74
N ALA A 44 -23.96 -23.65 5.64
CA ALA A 44 -23.85 -25.04 5.17
C ALA A 44 -22.40 -25.50 4.94
N LEU A 45 -21.50 -24.60 4.54
CA LEU A 45 -20.07 -24.91 4.42
C LEU A 45 -19.45 -25.09 5.81
N LEU A 46 -19.78 -24.22 6.77
CA LEU A 46 -19.27 -24.32 8.15
C LEU A 46 -19.77 -25.59 8.85
N ASP A 47 -21.01 -26.00 8.60
CA ASP A 47 -21.62 -27.21 9.15
C ASP A 47 -20.95 -28.48 8.59
N GLY A 48 -20.54 -28.45 7.33
CA GLY A 48 -19.84 -29.55 6.68
C GLY A 48 -18.37 -29.71 7.10
N LEU A 49 -17.77 -28.74 7.79
CA LEU A 49 -16.35 -28.73 8.17
C LEU A 49 -16.11 -29.33 9.57
N SER A 50 -15.05 -30.12 9.70
CA SER A 50 -14.57 -30.57 11.01
C SER A 50 -14.05 -29.39 11.84
N ARG A 51 -13.80 -29.60 13.14
CA ARG A 51 -13.22 -28.56 14.02
C ARG A 51 -11.85 -28.10 13.52
N ASP A 52 -11.00 -29.03 13.10
CA ASP A 52 -9.65 -28.74 12.62
C ASP A 52 -9.68 -28.02 11.27
N GLU A 53 -10.61 -28.40 10.39
CA GLU A 53 -10.82 -27.73 9.10
C GLU A 53 -11.35 -26.31 9.29
N ARG A 54 -12.27 -26.08 10.23
CA ARG A 54 -12.71 -24.73 10.61
C ARG A 54 -11.56 -23.88 11.14
N LYS A 55 -10.70 -24.45 12.00
CA LYS A 55 -9.49 -23.77 12.49
C LYS A 55 -8.53 -23.42 11.34
N ALA A 56 -8.31 -24.34 10.41
CA ALA A 56 -7.48 -24.11 9.23
C ALA A 56 -8.06 -23.01 8.32
N LEU A 57 -9.38 -23.00 8.11
CA LEU A 57 -10.06 -21.98 7.31
C LEU A 57 -9.96 -20.60 7.96
N ALA A 58 -10.18 -20.52 9.28
CA ALA A 58 -10.03 -19.26 10.02
C ALA A 58 -8.60 -18.70 9.95
N GLY A 59 -7.59 -19.57 10.10
CA GLY A 59 -6.19 -19.18 9.96
C GLY A 59 -5.86 -18.67 8.56
N TRP A 60 -6.31 -19.37 7.52
CA TRP A 60 -6.12 -18.94 6.14
C TRP A 60 -6.82 -17.60 5.85
N LEU A 61 -8.06 -17.41 6.33
CA LEU A 61 -8.81 -16.17 6.16
C LEU A 61 -8.13 -14.97 6.83
N ALA A 62 -7.51 -15.18 7.99
CA ALA A 62 -6.75 -14.12 8.66
C ALA A 62 -5.57 -13.64 7.80
N VAL A 63 -4.80 -14.58 7.24
CA VAL A 63 -3.66 -14.27 6.35
C VAL A 63 -4.16 -13.61 5.06
N TYR A 64 -5.21 -14.15 4.45
CA TYR A 64 -5.79 -13.61 3.23
C TYR A 64 -6.27 -12.16 3.43
N ARG A 65 -7.03 -11.88 4.49
CA ARG A 65 -7.52 -10.52 4.79
C ARG A 65 -6.38 -9.54 5.04
N GLU A 66 -5.34 -9.97 5.73
CA GLU A 66 -4.16 -9.13 5.95
C GLU A 66 -3.41 -8.84 4.64
N SER A 67 -3.30 -9.83 3.75
CA SER A 67 -2.75 -9.61 2.41
C SER A 67 -3.58 -8.58 1.63
N GLN A 68 -4.91 -8.69 1.68
CA GLN A 68 -5.80 -7.73 1.01
C GLN A 68 -5.63 -6.31 1.56
N ARG A 69 -5.57 -6.13 2.89
CA ARG A 69 -5.32 -4.80 3.47
C ARG A 69 -4.03 -4.18 2.98
N ARG A 70 -2.97 -4.97 2.79
CA ARG A 70 -1.69 -4.47 2.26
C ARG A 70 -1.79 -4.09 0.79
N THR A 71 -2.48 -4.90 -0.02
CA THR A 71 -2.75 -4.58 -1.42
C THR A 71 -3.55 -3.28 -1.53
N ASP A 72 -4.64 -3.16 -0.78
CA ASP A 72 -5.50 -1.98 -0.76
C ASP A 72 -4.70 -0.74 -0.32
N ALA A 73 -3.92 -0.85 0.76
CA ALA A 73 -3.05 0.23 1.22
C ALA A 73 -2.02 0.64 0.15
N ARG A 74 -1.45 -0.32 -0.58
CA ARG A 74 -0.49 -0.04 -1.65
C ARG A 74 -1.14 0.66 -2.83
N THR A 75 -2.37 0.29 -3.19
CA THR A 75 -3.15 1.00 -4.21
C THR A 75 -3.43 2.43 -3.78
N THR A 76 -3.87 2.66 -2.54
CA THR A 76 -4.07 4.02 -2.00
C THR A 76 -2.78 4.84 -1.99
N LEU A 77 -1.65 4.24 -1.62
CA LEU A 77 -0.35 4.93 -1.66
C LEU A 77 0.09 5.25 -3.09
N ALA A 78 -0.28 4.43 -4.08
CA ALA A 78 0.02 4.68 -5.48
C ALA A 78 -0.77 5.89 -6.04
N THR A 79 -2.00 6.12 -5.58
CA THR A 79 -2.80 7.28 -5.99
C THR A 79 -2.56 8.52 -5.13
N ALA A 80 -1.87 8.39 -4.00
CA ALA A 80 -1.64 9.48 -3.04
C ALA A 80 -0.98 10.74 -3.63
N PRO A 81 0.05 10.66 -4.52
CA PRO A 81 0.65 11.86 -5.11
C PRO A 81 -0.36 12.72 -5.86
N THR A 82 -1.17 12.13 -6.72
CA THR A 82 -2.21 12.84 -7.49
C THR A 82 -3.26 13.50 -6.59
N HIS A 83 -3.63 12.85 -5.48
CA HIS A 83 -4.54 13.43 -4.50
C HIS A 83 -3.91 14.63 -3.77
N LEU A 84 -2.63 14.56 -3.44
CA LEU A 84 -1.91 15.68 -2.80
C LEU A 84 -1.74 16.86 -3.76
N GLU A 85 -1.43 16.60 -5.03
CA GLU A 85 -1.37 17.64 -6.07
C GLU A 85 -2.73 18.32 -6.25
N SER A 86 -3.82 17.54 -6.35
CA SER A 86 -5.18 18.10 -6.43
C SER A 86 -5.54 18.94 -5.20
N LEU A 87 -5.10 18.54 -4.01
CA LEU A 87 -5.31 19.29 -2.78
C LEU A 87 -4.55 20.62 -2.80
N VAL A 88 -3.30 20.63 -3.28
CA VAL A 88 -2.51 21.86 -3.44
C VAL A 88 -3.19 22.80 -4.45
N SER A 89 -3.62 22.31 -5.60
CA SER A 89 -4.34 23.14 -6.58
C SER A 89 -5.66 23.69 -6.03
N ALA A 90 -6.40 22.91 -5.23
CA ALA A 90 -7.62 23.41 -4.58
C ALA A 90 -7.32 24.51 -3.55
N LEU A 91 -6.23 24.36 -2.78
CA LEU A 91 -5.78 25.39 -1.83
C LEU A 91 -5.34 26.67 -2.53
N GLU A 92 -4.66 26.59 -3.67
CA GLU A 92 -4.26 27.77 -4.45
C GLU A 92 -5.47 28.59 -4.93
N VAL A 93 -6.57 27.94 -5.30
CA VAL A 93 -7.80 28.61 -5.76
C VAL A 93 -8.64 29.14 -4.60
N ALA A 94 -8.68 28.42 -3.48
CA ALA A 94 -9.63 28.67 -2.39
C ALA A 94 -8.97 29.19 -1.10
N ALA A 95 -7.71 29.60 -1.13
CA ALA A 95 -6.94 30.01 0.05
C ALA A 95 -7.66 31.06 0.91
N ASP A 96 -8.28 32.06 0.26
CA ASP A 96 -8.98 33.15 0.93
C ASP A 96 -10.29 32.72 1.62
N THR A 97 -10.77 31.51 1.33
CA THR A 97 -12.00 30.96 1.91
C THR A 97 -11.74 29.99 3.07
N LEU A 98 -10.48 29.61 3.29
CA LEU A 98 -10.11 28.60 4.28
C LEU A 98 -10.16 29.19 5.69
N SER A 99 -10.91 28.54 6.59
CA SER A 99 -10.91 28.93 8.00
C SER A 99 -9.62 28.50 8.72
N ALA A 100 -9.27 29.20 9.79
CA ALA A 100 -8.11 28.83 10.62
C ALA A 100 -8.22 27.39 11.17
N ALA A 101 -9.44 26.97 11.55
CA ALA A 101 -9.69 25.63 12.09
C ALA A 101 -9.45 24.53 11.04
N GLU A 102 -9.86 24.76 9.79
CA GLU A 102 -9.62 23.83 8.69
C GLU A 102 -8.12 23.76 8.35
N ALA A 103 -7.44 24.89 8.33
CA ALA A 103 -5.99 24.95 8.13
C ALA A 103 -5.23 24.17 9.22
N ASP A 104 -5.60 24.33 10.49
CA ASP A 104 -5.02 23.59 11.61
C ASP A 104 -5.24 22.07 11.45
N GLN A 105 -6.45 21.65 11.06
CA GLN A 105 -6.75 20.24 10.80
C GLN A 105 -5.87 19.68 9.68
N MET A 106 -5.69 20.40 8.58
CA MET A 106 -4.83 19.98 7.47
C MET A 106 -3.37 19.85 7.92
N TRP A 107 -2.87 20.81 8.72
CA TRP A 107 -1.53 20.70 9.30
C TRP A 107 -1.37 19.48 10.19
N VAL A 108 -2.35 19.15 11.03
CA VAL A 108 -2.32 17.93 11.86
C VAL A 108 -2.22 16.67 10.99
N GLN A 109 -2.97 16.60 9.88
CA GLN A 109 -2.90 15.45 8.95
C GLN A 109 -1.53 15.36 8.26
N LEU A 110 -0.98 16.49 7.79
CA LEU A 110 0.36 16.52 7.18
C LEU A 110 1.44 16.06 8.18
N GLN A 111 1.35 16.46 9.46
CA GLN A 111 2.25 15.99 10.50
C GLN A 111 2.07 14.49 10.81
N ALA A 112 0.85 13.95 10.73
CA ALA A 112 0.61 12.51 10.87
C ALA A 112 1.24 11.71 9.72
N ILE A 113 1.11 12.20 8.49
CA ILE A 113 1.76 11.61 7.30
C ILE A 113 3.28 11.62 7.47
N ALA A 114 3.87 12.77 7.79
CA ALA A 114 5.32 12.91 7.98
C ALA A 114 5.86 11.98 9.08
N ARG A 115 5.16 11.86 10.22
CA ARG A 115 5.53 10.93 11.29
C ARG A 115 5.47 9.47 10.83
N THR A 116 4.46 9.11 10.06
CA THR A 116 4.28 7.75 9.55
C THR A 116 5.38 7.39 8.53
N LEU A 117 5.71 8.30 7.62
CA LEU A 117 6.83 8.15 6.67
C LEU A 117 8.17 7.96 7.40
N LYS A 118 8.43 8.80 8.42
CA LYS A 118 9.64 8.66 9.25
C LYS A 118 9.69 7.29 9.94
N ARG A 119 8.58 6.82 10.51
CA ARG A 119 8.49 5.49 11.14
C ARG A 119 8.71 4.36 10.14
N ALA A 120 8.30 4.55 8.88
CA ALA A 120 8.52 3.60 7.80
C ALA A 120 9.96 3.60 7.25
N GLY A 121 10.89 4.39 7.82
CA GLY A 121 12.28 4.47 7.37
C GLY A 121 12.51 5.47 6.24
N HIS A 122 11.52 6.30 5.92
CA HIS A 122 11.60 7.36 4.91
C HIS A 122 11.57 8.73 5.60
N PRO A 123 12.66 9.15 6.27
CA PRO A 123 12.71 10.47 6.89
C PRO A 123 12.61 11.57 5.81
N ARG A 124 12.12 12.75 6.21
CA ARG A 124 12.03 13.91 5.32
C ARG A 124 13.39 14.14 4.62
N PRO A 125 13.43 14.25 3.29
CA PRO A 125 14.66 14.56 2.57
C PRO A 125 15.27 15.83 3.14
N ARG A 126 16.55 15.79 3.48
CA ARG A 126 17.26 17.01 3.85
C ARG A 126 17.37 17.84 2.58
N ALA A 127 16.79 19.03 2.57
CA ALA A 127 17.09 20.01 1.53
C ALA A 127 18.61 20.17 1.48
N ALA A 128 19.19 20.16 0.28
CA ALA A 128 20.61 20.45 0.11
C ALA A 128 20.89 21.74 0.89
N ARG A 129 21.86 21.68 1.80
CA ARG A 129 22.18 22.80 2.68
C ARG A 129 22.62 23.92 1.75
N ARG A 130 21.81 24.98 1.63
CA ARG A 130 22.17 26.18 0.87
C ARG A 130 23.56 26.59 1.38
N PRO A 131 24.57 26.73 0.50
CA PRO A 131 25.88 27.20 0.96
C PRO A 131 25.67 28.50 1.76
N PRO A 132 26.43 28.68 2.86
CA PRO A 132 26.30 29.87 3.68
C PRO A 132 26.45 31.09 2.77
N ALA A 133 25.61 32.12 2.99
CA ALA A 133 25.72 33.37 2.26
C ALA A 133 27.18 33.86 2.36
N PRO A 134 27.81 34.25 1.24
CA PRO A 134 29.18 34.75 1.28
C PRO A 134 29.28 35.91 2.26
N LEU A 135 30.31 35.89 3.11
CA LEU A 135 30.58 37.02 3.99
C LEU A 135 30.90 38.25 3.12
N PRO A 136 30.57 39.48 3.57
CA PRO A 136 30.93 40.69 2.84
C PRO A 136 32.45 40.71 2.56
N GLY A 137 32.84 40.66 1.29
CA GLY A 137 34.24 40.59 0.85
C GLY A 137 34.73 39.23 0.33
N GLN A 138 33.93 38.16 0.41
CA GLN A 138 34.13 36.93 -0.37
C GLN A 138 33.24 36.95 -1.60
N GLN A 139 33.68 37.61 -2.66
CA GLN A 139 33.16 37.32 -4.00
C GLN A 139 33.94 36.12 -4.51
N ASP A 140 33.26 34.99 -4.71
CA ASP A 140 33.86 33.83 -5.37
C ASP A 140 34.14 34.22 -6.83
N PHE A 141 35.41 34.12 -7.24
CA PHE A 141 35.92 34.51 -8.57
C PHE A 141 35.35 33.67 -9.74
N PHE A 142 34.39 32.79 -9.49
CA PHE A 142 33.92 31.78 -10.44
C PHE A 142 32.52 32.06 -11.04
N ASP A 143 31.87 33.18 -10.70
CA ASP A 143 30.60 33.58 -11.33
C ASP A 143 30.77 34.05 -12.80
N GLU A 144 32.00 34.23 -13.30
CA GLU A 144 32.27 34.70 -14.68
C GLU A 144 32.58 33.56 -15.68
N CYS A 145 32.60 32.29 -15.27
CA CYS A 145 32.93 31.19 -16.19
C CYS A 145 31.76 30.73 -17.08
N ASP A 146 30.50 31.09 -16.79
CA ASP A 146 29.35 30.71 -17.61
C ASP A 146 29.11 31.64 -18.83
N GLU A 147 29.80 32.78 -18.95
CA GLU A 147 29.64 33.70 -20.10
C GLU A 147 30.54 33.37 -21.31
N PHE A 148 31.56 32.52 -21.18
CA PHE A 148 32.48 32.22 -22.29
C PHE A 148 32.09 31.01 -23.17
N GLU A 149 31.04 30.27 -22.84
CA GLU A 149 30.58 29.12 -23.64
C GLU A 149 29.60 29.50 -24.78
N GLN A 150 29.13 30.77 -24.85
CA GLN A 150 28.18 31.22 -25.88
C GLN A 150 28.80 31.92 -27.11
N LEU A 151 30.13 32.04 -27.21
CA LEU A 151 30.81 32.75 -28.33
C LEU A 151 31.65 31.83 -29.25
N ALA A 152 31.48 30.51 -29.17
CA ALA A 152 32.21 29.55 -30.01
C ALA A 152 31.34 28.80 -31.05
N GLU A 153 30.11 29.26 -31.31
CA GLU A 153 29.28 28.81 -32.42
C GLU A 153 28.78 30.01 -33.25
N GLU A 154 29.67 30.63 -34.03
CA GLU A 154 29.34 31.33 -35.30
C GLU A 154 30.57 31.42 -36.21
#